data_AF-A0A1H3N2H6-F1
#
_entry.id   AF-A0A1H3N2H6-F1
#
_cell.length_a   1.000
_cell.length_b   1.000
_cell.length_c   1.000
_cell.angle_alpha   90.00
_cell.angle_beta   90.00
_cell.angle_gamma   90.00
#
_symmetry.space_group_name_H-M   'P 1'
#
loop_
_entity.id
_entity.type
_entity.pdbx_description
1 polymer ?
#
loop_
_entity_poly.entity_id
_entity_poly.type
_entity_poly.pdbx_seq_one_letter_code
_entity_poly.pdbx_strand_id
1 'polypeptide(L)'
;MNHAAYKFSITIKSNDLALVNCLRSLSQYSQQSGNNRIPWGGTKDQDWKRDDRCVTFHFTTPEYRSGFLTEVRRLLPAELWSVVCQSDNDPASPQK
;
A
#
# COMPACT_ATOMS: atom_id res chain seq x y z
N MET A 1 9.83 -12.65 -11.54
CA MET A 1 9.44 -11.22 -11.38
C MET A 1 10.25 -10.62 -10.25
N ASN A 2 10.78 -9.40 -10.43
CA ASN A 2 11.67 -8.76 -9.46
C ASN A 2 10.87 -7.91 -8.46
N HIS A 3 10.80 -8.33 -7.20
CA HIS A 3 10.16 -7.54 -6.13
C HIS A 3 10.87 -6.19 -5.93
N ALA A 4 12.18 -6.11 -6.19
CA ALA A 4 12.94 -4.87 -6.05
C ALA A 4 12.52 -3.76 -7.03
N ALA A 5 11.78 -4.10 -8.10
CA ALA A 5 11.18 -3.10 -8.97
C ALA A 5 10.06 -2.31 -8.27
N TYR A 6 9.45 -2.86 -7.22
CA TYR A 6 8.40 -2.24 -6.42
C TYR A 6 9.04 -1.50 -5.25
N LYS A 7 9.72 -0.40 -5.52
CA LYS A 7 10.50 0.37 -4.53
C LYS A 7 9.88 1.69 -4.10
N PHE A 8 8.83 2.12 -4.80
CA PHE A 8 8.09 3.32 -4.45
C PHE A 8 7.01 2.93 -3.45
N SER A 9 7.19 3.29 -2.20
CA SER A 9 6.31 2.88 -1.13
C SER A 9 5.58 4.05 -0.46
N ILE A 10 4.45 3.71 0.14
CA ILE A 10 3.67 4.57 1.03
C ILE A 10 3.17 3.74 2.21
N THR A 11 3.41 4.23 3.42
CA THR A 11 2.89 3.63 4.65
C THR A 11 1.69 4.43 5.12
N ILE A 12 0.56 3.75 5.30
CA ILE A 12 -0.68 4.30 5.81
C ILE A 12 -1.00 3.67 7.17
N LYS A 13 -1.37 4.51 8.14
CA LYS A 13 -1.93 4.06 9.41
C LYS A 13 -3.44 4.11 9.36
N SER A 14 -4.10 3.03 9.77
CA SER A 14 -5.55 3.02 9.97
C SER A 14 -5.94 2.03 11.06
N ASN A 15 -6.85 2.45 11.93
CA ASN A 15 -7.42 1.61 12.98
C ASN A 15 -8.54 0.69 12.50
N ASP A 16 -8.96 0.83 11.23
CA ASP A 16 -10.08 0.12 10.65
C ASP A 16 -9.60 -0.93 9.64
N LEU A 17 -9.86 -2.20 9.95
CA LEU A 17 -9.49 -3.31 9.08
C LEU A 17 -10.30 -3.36 7.77
N ALA A 18 -11.56 -2.92 7.79
CA ALA A 18 -12.36 -2.81 6.57
C ALA A 18 -11.75 -1.77 5.63
N LEU A 19 -11.30 -0.64 6.18
CA LEU A 19 -10.56 0.37 5.42
C LEU A 19 -9.26 -0.21 4.84
N VAL A 20 -8.49 -0.99 5.61
CA VAL A 20 -7.29 -1.66 5.11
C VAL A 20 -7.60 -2.58 3.92
N ASN A 21 -8.72 -3.31 3.94
CA ASN A 21 -9.14 -4.12 2.78
C ASN A 21 -9.46 -3.27 1.54
N CYS A 22 -10.07 -2.10 1.71
CA CYS A 22 -10.26 -1.15 0.63
C CYS A 22 -8.90 -0.65 0.08
N LEU A 23 -7.95 -0.30 0.96
CA LEU A 23 -6.61 0.12 0.55
C LEU A 23 -5.89 -0.97 -0.26
N ARG A 24 -5.99 -2.25 0.15
CA ARG A 24 -5.43 -3.38 -0.62
C ARG A 24 -5.98 -3.39 -2.04
N SER A 25 -7.30 -3.26 -2.20
CA SER A 25 -7.96 -3.23 -3.51
C SER A 25 -7.57 -2.00 -4.35
N LEU A 26 -7.49 -0.83 -3.73
CA LEU A 26 -7.07 0.41 -4.42
C LEU A 26 -5.60 0.36 -4.86
N SER A 27 -4.72 -0.26 -4.07
CA SER A 27 -3.32 -0.46 -4.45
C SER A 27 -3.19 -1.35 -5.68
N GLN A 28 -4.01 -2.41 -5.75
CA GLN A 28 -4.09 -3.33 -6.88
C GLN A 28 -4.62 -2.64 -8.14
N TYR A 29 -5.63 -1.79 -7.99
CA TYR A 29 -6.18 -0.97 -9.08
C TYR A 29 -5.16 0.03 -9.62
N SER A 30 -4.40 0.67 -8.73
CA SER A 30 -3.45 1.73 -9.10
C SER A 30 -2.17 1.20 -9.75
N GLN A 31 -1.79 -0.04 -9.43
CA GLN A 31 -0.69 -0.73 -10.10
C GLN A 31 -1.17 -1.23 -11.48
N GLN A 32 -1.12 -0.37 -12.50
CA GLN A 32 -1.74 -0.64 -13.81
C GLN A 32 -1.03 -1.75 -14.62
N SER A 33 0.23 -2.07 -14.29
CA SER A 33 1.02 -3.08 -15.00
C SER A 33 1.86 -3.94 -14.04
N GLY A 34 2.35 -5.09 -14.49
CA GLY A 34 3.15 -6.00 -13.65
C GLY A 34 2.27 -6.96 -12.82
N ASN A 35 2.72 -7.30 -11.61
CA ASN A 35 2.02 -8.21 -10.70
C ASN A 35 1.37 -7.43 -9.58
N ASN A 36 0.05 -7.29 -9.69
CA ASN A 36 -0.74 -6.46 -8.80
C ASN A 36 -1.00 -7.13 -7.43
N ARG A 37 -0.39 -8.29 -7.15
CA ARG A 37 -0.36 -8.90 -5.80
C ARG A 37 0.81 -8.42 -4.94
N ILE A 38 1.87 -7.88 -5.56
CA ILE A 38 3.04 -7.36 -4.83
C ILE A 38 2.70 -6.09 -4.04
N PRO A 39 1.90 -5.13 -4.56
CA PRO A 39 1.67 -3.86 -3.88
C PRO A 39 1.14 -3.93 -2.47
N TRP A 40 0.42 -5.00 -2.10
CA TRP A 40 -0.16 -5.15 -0.76
C TRP A 40 0.46 -6.33 0.00
N GLY A 41 1.59 -6.88 -0.47
CA GLY A 41 2.31 -7.92 0.24
C GLY A 41 2.68 -7.49 1.67
N GLY A 42 2.51 -8.37 2.66
CA GLY A 42 2.85 -8.09 4.04
C GLY A 42 1.84 -7.17 4.75
N THR A 43 0.66 -6.99 4.17
CA THR A 43 -0.43 -6.21 4.78
C THR A 43 -1.53 -7.08 5.37
N LYS A 44 -1.35 -8.41 5.53
CA LYS A 44 -2.39 -9.33 6.04
C LYS A 44 -2.80 -8.93 7.47
N ASP A 45 -3.93 -9.43 7.95
CA ASP A 45 -4.51 -9.00 9.23
C ASP A 45 -3.57 -9.21 10.43
N GLN A 46 -2.74 -10.25 10.39
CA GLN A 46 -1.70 -10.50 11.39
C GLN A 46 -0.54 -9.50 11.27
N ASP A 47 -0.11 -9.17 10.05
CA ASP A 47 0.94 -8.17 9.80
C ASP A 47 0.48 -6.77 10.24
N TRP A 48 -0.74 -6.37 9.86
CA TRP A 48 -1.37 -5.12 10.27
C TRP A 48 -1.42 -4.98 11.80
N LYS A 49 -1.78 -6.05 12.52
CA LYS A 49 -1.77 -6.05 14.00
C LYS A 49 -0.36 -5.97 14.57
N ARG A 50 0.61 -6.66 13.96
CA ARG A 50 2.02 -6.66 14.38
C ARG A 50 2.64 -5.26 14.20
N ASP A 51 2.34 -4.59 13.11
CA ASP A 51 3.02 -3.37 12.66
C ASP A 51 2.32 -2.09 13.15
N ASP A 52 1.78 -2.11 14.37
CA ASP A 52 1.03 -1.00 15.00
C ASP A 52 -0.02 -0.36 14.08
N ARG A 53 -0.77 -1.23 13.37
CA ARG A 53 -1.84 -0.84 12.44
C ARG A 53 -1.39 0.01 11.26
N CYS A 54 -0.10 -0.06 10.94
CA CYS A 54 0.49 0.52 9.74
C CYS A 54 0.57 -0.55 8.64
N VAL A 55 0.27 -0.14 7.41
CA VAL A 55 0.41 -0.98 6.22
C VAL A 55 1.20 -0.22 5.17
N THR A 56 2.20 -0.88 4.59
CA THR A 56 3.01 -0.32 3.52
C THR A 56 2.58 -0.90 2.20
N PHE A 57 2.34 -0.04 1.22
CA PHE A 57 2.04 -0.42 -0.15
C PHE A 57 3.19 -0.05 -1.06
N HIS A 58 3.54 -0.95 -1.99
CA HIS A 58 4.69 -0.81 -2.88
C HIS A 58 4.29 -0.74 -4.35
N PHE A 59 4.93 0.14 -5.12
CA PHE A 59 4.60 0.41 -6.51
C PHE A 59 5.85 0.41 -7.38
N THR A 60 5.67 0.11 -8.67
CA THR A 60 6.78 0.11 -9.63
C THR A 60 7.20 1.50 -10.11
N THR A 61 6.30 2.48 -10.01
CA THR A 61 6.56 3.87 -10.41
C THR A 61 5.97 4.85 -9.38
N PRO A 62 6.53 6.06 -9.25
CA PRO A 62 6.00 7.07 -8.34
C PRO A 62 4.62 7.59 -8.78
N GLU A 63 4.27 7.47 -10.06
CA GLU A 63 2.94 7.82 -10.60
C GLU A 63 1.87 6.87 -10.07
N TYR A 64 2.15 5.57 -10.00
CA TYR A 64 1.20 4.60 -9.41
C TYR A 64 0.99 4.84 -7.92
N ARG A 65 2.05 5.18 -7.16
CA ARG A 65 1.91 5.60 -5.75
C ARG A 65 1.03 6.85 -5.61
N SER A 66 1.27 7.85 -6.46
CA SER A 66 0.50 9.10 -6.47
C SER A 66 -0.96 8.88 -6.88
N GLY A 67 -1.19 8.01 -7.87
CA GLY A 67 -2.53 7.60 -8.30
C GLY A 67 -3.30 6.88 -7.20
N PHE A 68 -2.63 5.95 -6.49
CA PHE A 68 -3.20 5.31 -5.30
C PHE A 68 -3.63 6.33 -4.26
N LEU A 69 -2.75 7.27 -3.89
CA LEU A 69 -3.09 8.28 -2.89
C LEU A 69 -4.24 9.20 -3.34
N THR A 70 -4.34 9.46 -4.64
CA THR A 70 -5.45 10.22 -5.23
C THR A 70 -6.78 9.49 -5.07
N GLU A 71 -6.81 8.20 -5.40
CA GLU A 71 -8.03 7.38 -5.26
C GLU A 71 -8.42 7.18 -3.79
N VAL A 72 -7.45 6.97 -2.90
CA VAL A 72 -7.69 6.88 -1.45
C VAL A 72 -8.35 8.17 -0.94
N ARG A 73 -7.83 9.34 -1.31
CA ARG A 73 -8.42 10.64 -0.94
C ARG A 73 -9.81 10.87 -1.54
N ARG A 74 -10.07 10.35 -2.74
CA ARG A 74 -11.35 10.51 -3.44
C ARG A 74 -12.45 9.64 -2.84
N LEU A 75 -12.10 8.42 -2.40
CA LEU A 75 -13.07 7.38 -2.05
C LEU A 75 -13.23 7.14 -0.55
N LEU A 76 -12.20 7.39 0.25
CA LEU A 76 -12.17 7.00 1.66
C LEU A 76 -12.21 8.22 2.58
N PRO A 77 -12.96 8.16 3.71
CA PRO A 77 -13.03 9.25 4.67
C PRO A 77 -11.65 9.58 5.26
N ALA A 78 -11.27 10.86 5.25
CA ALA A 78 -9.93 11.31 5.61
C ALA A 78 -9.58 11.09 7.09
N GLU A 79 -10.58 11.02 7.96
CA GLU A 79 -10.45 10.82 9.41
C GLU A 79 -10.08 9.38 9.79
N LEU A 80 -10.25 8.42 8.88
CA LEU A 80 -10.04 6.99 9.16
C LEU A 80 -8.62 6.51 8.82
N TRP A 81 -7.79 7.35 8.23
CA TRP A 81 -6.44 6.98 7.82
C TRP A 81 -5.49 8.17 7.78
N SER A 82 -4.18 7.92 7.85
CA SER A 82 -3.16 8.93 7.66
C SER A 82 -1.91 8.37 6.99
N VAL A 83 -1.20 9.21 6.24
CA VAL A 83 0.11 8.84 5.69
C VAL A 83 1.16 8.98 6.79
N VAL A 84 1.89 7.90 7.04
CA VAL A 84 3.00 7.88 8.01
C VAL A 84 4.33 8.15 7.32
N CYS A 85 4.55 7.55 6.15
CA CYS A 85 5.82 7.61 5.43
C CYS A 85 5.61 7.42 3.92
N GLN A 86 6.53 7.95 3.12
CA GLN A 86 6.70 7.64 1.70
C GLN A 86 8.20 7.47 1.41
N SER A 87 8.53 6.51 0.55
CA SER A 87 9.92 6.25 0.14
C SER A 87 9.99 5.90 -1.34
N ASP A 88 11.09 6.26 -1.99
CA ASP A 88 11.37 5.90 -3.39
C ASP A 88 12.42 4.77 -3.50
N ASN A 89 12.96 4.33 -2.36
CA ASN A 89 14.03 3.35 -2.24
C ASN A 89 13.72 2.29 -1.16
N ASP A 90 12.46 1.89 -1.05
CA ASP A 90 11.98 0.86 -0.13
C ASP A 90 11.47 -0.35 -0.94
N PRO A 91 12.35 -1.23 -1.41
CA PRO A 91 11.97 -2.35 -2.26
C PRO A 91 11.09 -3.36 -1.51
N ALA A 92 10.01 -3.79 -2.14
CA ALA A 92 9.20 -4.90 -1.65
C ALA A 92 10.04 -6.16 -1.45
N SER A 93 9.68 -6.97 -0.46
CA SER A 93 10.29 -8.28 -0.18
C SER A 93 9.28 -9.40 -0.43
N PRO A 94 9.74 -10.59 -0.88
CA PRO A 94 8.88 -11.76 -1.01
C PRO A 94 8.21 -12.10 0.33
N GLN A 95 6.90 -12.30 0.30
CA GLN A 95 6.10 -12.66 1.46
C GLN A 95 5.90 -14.18 1.51
N LYS A 96 6.00 -14.76 2.71
CA LYS A 96 5.76 -16.19 2.95
C LYS A 96 4.29 -16.50 3.23
#